data_AF-A0A9D5IGL1-F1
#
_entry.id   AF-A0A9D5IGL1-F1
#
_cell.length_a   1.000
_cell.length_b   1.000
_cell.length_c   1.000
_cell.angle_alpha   90.00
_cell.angle_beta   90.00
_cell.angle_gamma   90.00
#
_symmetry.space_group_name_H-M   'P 1'
#
loop_
_entity.id
_entity.type
_entity.pdbx_description
1 polymer ?
#
loop_
_entity_poly.entity_id
_entity_poly.type
_entity_poly.pdbx_seq_one_letter_code
_entity_poly.pdbx_strand_id
1 'polypeptide(L)'
;MPTELKDAATIASKKAFSLFDEFKAFALKGNVIDLAIGVIIGGAFGKIIDSLVKHVIMPIIGALLPGEKGYLGWKLKVGDSEIPYGLFIGEVINFLVVALALFIFLKKFLGWMMRTKQEEPVAIPLSKDQELLTEIRDLLRLHTGQRSPPPTS
;
A
#
# COMPACT_ATOMS: atom_id res chain seq x y z
N MET A 1 30.13 -0.86 -45.74
CA MET A 1 28.80 -0.69 -45.14
C MET A 1 28.38 -1.75 -44.08
N PRO A 2 29.10 -2.87 -43.79
CA PRO A 2 28.69 -3.82 -42.74
C PRO A 2 29.29 -3.60 -41.33
N THR A 3 30.23 -2.66 -41.17
CA THR A 3 30.97 -2.47 -39.90
C THR A 3 30.15 -1.72 -38.84
N GLU A 4 29.40 -0.68 -39.23
CA GLU A 4 28.66 0.17 -38.27
C GLU A 4 27.45 -0.52 -37.61
N LEU A 5 26.87 -1.53 -38.28
CA LEU A 5 25.74 -2.29 -37.75
C LEU A 5 26.16 -3.24 -36.61
N LYS A 6 27.40 -3.75 -36.63
CA LYS A 6 27.94 -4.61 -35.56
C LYS A 6 28.28 -3.80 -34.31
N ASP A 7 28.79 -2.59 -34.50
CA ASP A 7 29.15 -1.70 -33.39
C ASP A 7 27.90 -1.16 -32.69
N ALA A 8 26.86 -0.76 -33.44
CA ALA A 8 25.58 -0.33 -32.88
C ALA A 8 24.88 -1.45 -32.07
N ALA A 9 24.87 -2.69 -32.58
CA ALA A 9 24.29 -3.83 -31.87
C ALA A 9 25.06 -4.20 -30.59
N THR A 10 26.39 -4.10 -30.62
CA THR A 10 27.25 -4.39 -29.46
C THR A 10 27.12 -3.32 -28.38
N ILE A 11 27.06 -2.05 -28.76
CA ILE A 11 26.86 -0.91 -27.83
C ILE A 11 25.45 -0.96 -27.21
N ALA A 12 24.41 -1.26 -28.00
CA ALA A 12 23.05 -1.42 -27.49
C ALA A 12 22.93 -2.59 -26.50
N SER A 13 23.56 -3.73 -26.80
CA SER A 13 23.59 -4.89 -25.90
C SER A 13 24.31 -4.58 -24.58
N LYS A 14 25.47 -3.91 -24.63
CA LYS A 14 26.24 -3.52 -23.44
C LYS A 14 25.49 -2.51 -22.57
N LYS A 15 24.75 -1.58 -23.19
CA LYS A 15 23.92 -0.58 -22.49
C LYS A 15 22.64 -1.18 -21.91
N ALA A 16 22.01 -2.13 -22.60
CA ALA A 16 20.85 -2.87 -22.09
C ALA A 16 21.22 -3.75 -20.89
N PHE A 17 22.41 -4.36 -20.90
CA PHE A 17 22.95 -5.10 -19.76
C PHE A 17 23.18 -4.15 -18.55
N SER A 18 23.72 -2.95 -18.79
CA SER A 18 23.85 -1.88 -17.78
C SER A 18 22.51 -1.48 -17.16
N LEU A 19 21.48 -1.27 -17.97
CA LEU A 19 20.14 -0.90 -17.46
C LEU A 19 19.49 -2.01 -16.64
N PHE A 20 19.68 -3.28 -17.02
CA PHE A 20 19.19 -4.42 -16.25
C PHE A 20 19.94 -4.58 -14.93
N ASP A 21 21.25 -4.38 -14.92
CA ASP A 21 22.07 -4.41 -13.71
C ASP A 21 21.75 -3.23 -12.77
N GLU A 22 21.54 -2.03 -13.32
CA GLU A 22 21.08 -0.84 -12.59
C GLU A 22 19.68 -1.03 -12.01
N PHE A 23 18.74 -1.61 -12.79
CA PHE A 23 17.41 -1.94 -12.32
C PHE A 23 17.43 -3.02 -11.24
N LYS A 24 18.27 -4.06 -11.39
CA LYS A 24 18.45 -5.09 -10.37
C LYS A 24 19.03 -4.50 -9.09
N ALA A 25 20.04 -3.63 -9.19
CA ALA A 25 20.61 -2.93 -8.03
C ALA A 25 19.59 -2.01 -7.34
N PHE A 26 18.73 -1.35 -8.12
CA PHE A 26 17.62 -0.53 -7.60
C PHE A 26 16.52 -1.38 -6.94
N ALA A 27 16.10 -2.47 -7.58
CA ALA A 27 15.09 -3.38 -7.08
C ALA A 27 15.54 -4.11 -5.81
N LEU A 28 16.83 -4.47 -5.70
CA LEU A 28 17.39 -5.09 -4.49
C LEU A 28 17.49 -4.14 -3.29
N LYS A 29 17.21 -2.84 -3.47
CA LYS A 29 17.04 -1.91 -2.37
C LYS A 29 15.75 -2.27 -1.64
N GLY A 30 15.86 -3.01 -0.52
CA GLY A 30 14.73 -3.69 0.16
C GLY A 30 13.44 -2.89 0.33
N ASN A 31 13.54 -1.57 0.57
CA ASN A 31 12.38 -0.68 0.67
C ASN A 31 11.49 -0.61 -0.61
N VAL A 32 12.03 -0.93 -1.79
CA VAL A 32 11.29 -0.91 -3.07
C VAL A 32 10.48 -2.18 -3.28
N ILE A 33 11.02 -3.34 -2.86
CA ILE A 33 10.32 -4.64 -2.99
C ILE A 33 9.09 -4.66 -2.09
N ASP A 34 9.23 -4.25 -0.83
CA ASP A 34 8.12 -4.20 0.12
C ASP A 34 7.03 -3.22 -0.34
N LEU A 35 7.43 -2.07 -0.90
CA LEU A 35 6.52 -1.11 -1.50
C LEU A 35 5.78 -1.71 -2.71
N ALA A 36 6.50 -2.39 -3.61
CA ALA A 36 5.92 -3.01 -4.79
C ALA A 36 4.89 -4.09 -4.43
N ILE A 37 5.21 -4.95 -3.45
CA ILE A 37 4.30 -5.97 -2.94
C ILE A 37 3.05 -5.31 -2.35
N GLY A 38 3.21 -4.26 -1.53
CA GLY A 38 2.10 -3.51 -0.94
C GLY A 38 1.16 -2.89 -1.99
N VAL A 39 1.71 -2.33 -3.06
CA VAL A 39 0.91 -1.74 -4.16
C VAL A 39 0.16 -2.82 -4.95
N ILE A 40 0.81 -3.94 -5.27
CA ILE A 40 0.19 -5.04 -6.02
C ILE A 40 -0.95 -5.68 -5.22
N ILE A 41 -0.70 -5.99 -3.93
CA ILE A 41 -1.70 -6.58 -3.05
C ILE A 41 -2.85 -5.58 -2.80
N GLY A 42 -2.53 -4.30 -2.55
CA GLY A 42 -3.54 -3.26 -2.38
C GLY A 42 -4.45 -3.11 -3.60
N GLY A 43 -3.87 -3.12 -4.81
CA GLY A 43 -4.63 -3.06 -6.06
C GLY A 43 -5.51 -4.30 -6.28
N ALA A 44 -5.00 -5.50 -6.00
CA ALA A 44 -5.76 -6.74 -6.12
C ALA A 44 -6.90 -6.82 -5.10
N PHE A 45 -6.63 -6.46 -3.84
CA PHE A 45 -7.64 -6.44 -2.78
C PHE A 45 -8.73 -5.40 -3.04
N GLY A 46 -8.37 -4.22 -3.57
CA GLY A 46 -9.33 -3.21 -4.01
C GLY A 46 -10.35 -3.75 -5.02
N LYS A 47 -9.91 -4.58 -5.97
CA LYS A 47 -10.82 -5.24 -6.93
C LYS A 47 -11.78 -6.24 -6.27
N ILE A 48 -11.35 -6.94 -5.22
CA ILE A 48 -12.22 -7.86 -4.48
C ILE A 48 -13.33 -7.09 -3.78
N ILE A 49 -13.00 -5.97 -3.13
CA ILE A 49 -14.00 -5.12 -2.48
C ILE A 49 -14.93 -4.49 -3.52
N ASP A 50 -14.38 -3.93 -4.60
CA ASP A 50 -15.19 -3.34 -5.69
C ASP A 50 -16.17 -4.37 -6.29
N SER A 51 -15.72 -5.61 -6.50
CA SER A 51 -16.57 -6.71 -6.97
C SER A 51 -17.70 -7.02 -5.98
N LEU A 52 -17.42 -7.11 -4.68
CA LEU A 52 -18.43 -7.32 -3.65
C LEU A 52 -19.48 -6.21 -3.66
N VAL A 53 -19.04 -4.95 -3.78
CA VAL A 53 -19.96 -3.81 -3.79
C VAL A 53 -20.80 -3.81 -5.06
N LYS A 54 -20.17 -3.92 -6.24
CA LYS A 54 -20.86 -3.89 -7.54
C LYS A 54 -21.80 -5.07 -7.76
N HIS A 55 -21.45 -6.26 -7.31
CA HIS A 55 -22.20 -7.48 -7.62
C HIS A 55 -23.11 -7.97 -6.49
N VAL A 56 -22.93 -7.49 -5.25
CA VAL A 56 -23.76 -7.89 -4.11
C VAL A 56 -24.51 -6.70 -3.52
N ILE A 57 -23.80 -5.63 -3.14
CA ILE A 57 -24.41 -4.49 -2.45
C ILE A 57 -25.28 -3.66 -3.40
N MET A 58 -24.77 -3.31 -4.58
CA MET A 58 -25.45 -2.45 -5.54
C MET A 58 -26.76 -3.07 -6.10
N PRO A 59 -26.84 -4.38 -6.39
CA PRO A 59 -28.11 -5.01 -6.74
C PRO A 59 -29.14 -4.96 -5.60
N ILE A 60 -28.71 -5.11 -4.34
CA ILE A 60 -29.60 -5.01 -3.18
C ILE A 60 -30.13 -3.57 -3.03
N ILE A 61 -29.25 -2.57 -3.16
CA ILE A 61 -29.64 -1.16 -3.14
C ILE A 61 -30.56 -0.84 -4.32
N GLY A 62 -30.24 -1.35 -5.51
CA GLY A 62 -31.04 -1.19 -6.72
C GLY A 62 -32.43 -1.84 -6.61
N ALA A 63 -32.55 -2.95 -5.88
CA ALA A 63 -33.83 -3.60 -5.60
C ALA A 63 -34.68 -2.84 -4.56
N LEU A 64 -34.04 -2.11 -3.64
CA LEU A 64 -34.72 -1.30 -2.62
C LEU A 64 -35.12 0.09 -3.13
N LEU A 65 -34.46 0.61 -4.17
CA LEU A 65 -34.77 1.91 -4.77
C LEU A 65 -35.86 1.77 -5.87
N PRO A 66 -36.93 2.58 -5.84
CA PRO A 66 -38.01 2.47 -6.81
C PRO A 66 -37.59 2.87 -8.25
N GLY A 67 -37.92 2.02 -9.24
CA GLY A 67 -37.77 2.27 -10.68
C GLY A 67 -37.52 0.99 -11.50
N GLU A 68 -38.00 0.91 -12.74
CA GLU A 68 -37.88 -0.28 -13.63
C GLU A 68 -36.44 -0.74 -13.90
N LYS A 69 -35.45 0.15 -13.70
CA LYS A 69 -34.00 -0.14 -13.77
C LYS A 69 -33.25 0.32 -12.51
N GLY A 70 -33.96 0.56 -11.40
CA GLY A 70 -33.40 1.18 -10.19
C GLY A 70 -32.77 2.55 -10.45
N TYR A 71 -31.65 2.84 -9.77
CA TYR A 71 -30.89 4.08 -9.92
C TYR A 71 -30.34 4.31 -11.35
N LEU A 72 -30.20 3.26 -12.17
CA LEU A 72 -29.72 3.38 -13.56
C LEU A 72 -30.73 4.07 -14.49
N GLY A 73 -32.01 4.09 -14.10
CA GLY A 73 -33.07 4.79 -14.83
C GLY A 73 -33.08 6.30 -14.60
N TRP A 74 -32.33 6.80 -13.61
CA TRP A 74 -32.33 8.21 -13.24
C TRP A 74 -31.49 9.02 -14.22
N LYS A 75 -32.21 9.69 -15.12
CA LYS A 75 -31.65 10.53 -16.18
C LYS A 75 -32.26 11.91 -16.09
N LEU A 76 -31.42 12.94 -16.21
CA LEU A 76 -31.85 14.32 -16.35
C LEU A 76 -31.85 14.64 -17.84
N LYS A 77 -32.99 15.05 -18.40
CA LYS A 77 -33.04 15.56 -19.78
C LYS A 77 -32.79 17.07 -19.76
N VAL A 78 -31.72 17.50 -20.43
CA VAL A 78 -31.42 18.91 -20.68
C VAL A 78 -31.36 19.10 -22.19
N GLY A 79 -32.45 19.60 -22.77
CA GLY A 79 -32.63 19.62 -24.22
C GLY A 79 -32.65 18.20 -24.80
N ASP A 80 -31.86 17.96 -25.86
CA ASP A 80 -31.70 16.64 -26.49
C ASP A 80 -30.67 15.74 -25.79
N SER A 81 -29.99 16.22 -24.75
CA SER A 81 -29.01 15.43 -24.01
C SER A 81 -29.60 14.75 -22.77
N GLU A 82 -29.39 13.44 -22.66
CA GLU A 82 -29.70 12.64 -21.47
C GLU A 82 -28.45 12.50 -20.59
N ILE A 83 -28.48 13.05 -19.38
CA ILE A 83 -27.40 12.91 -18.39
C ILE A 83 -27.82 11.84 -17.36
N PRO A 84 -27.23 10.63 -17.41
CA PRO A 84 -27.57 9.55 -16.48
C PRO A 84 -26.86 9.76 -15.13
N TYR A 85 -27.32 10.73 -14.35
CA TYR A 85 -26.76 11.06 -13.03
C TYR A 85 -26.88 9.92 -12.02
N GLY A 86 -27.80 8.98 -12.24
CA GLY A 86 -27.91 7.77 -11.43
C GLY A 86 -26.62 6.94 -11.39
N LEU A 87 -25.91 6.81 -12.52
CA LEU A 87 -24.62 6.11 -12.57
C LEU A 87 -23.59 6.78 -11.65
N PHE A 88 -23.55 8.12 -11.64
CA PHE A 88 -22.64 8.88 -10.78
C PHE A 88 -22.93 8.65 -9.30
N ILE A 89 -24.20 8.68 -8.89
CA ILE A 89 -24.60 8.37 -7.50
C ILE A 89 -24.23 6.93 -7.13
N GLY A 90 -24.36 5.99 -8.07
CA GLY A 90 -23.91 4.61 -7.88
C GLY A 90 -22.41 4.53 -7.57
N GLU A 91 -21.56 5.26 -8.31
CA GLU A 91 -20.12 5.32 -8.06
C GLU A 91 -19.77 6.02 -6.73
N VAL A 92 -20.51 7.06 -6.34
CA VAL A 92 -20.33 7.71 -5.03
C VAL A 92 -20.66 6.75 -3.89
N ILE A 93 -21.76 6.00 -3.99
CA ILE A 93 -22.13 4.98 -3.01
C ILE A 93 -21.08 3.87 -2.99
N ASN A 94 -20.61 3.41 -4.15
CA ASN A 94 -19.55 2.41 -4.25
C ASN A 94 -18.29 2.84 -3.48
N PHE A 95 -17.82 4.08 -3.72
CA PHE A 95 -16.69 4.65 -3.01
C PHE A 95 -16.90 4.70 -1.48
N LEU A 96 -18.09 5.13 -1.03
CA LEU A 96 -18.41 5.17 0.40
C LEU A 96 -18.39 3.78 1.05
N VAL A 97 -18.92 2.75 0.36
CA VAL A 97 -18.91 1.38 0.88
C VAL A 97 -17.51 0.81 0.90
N VAL A 98 -16.69 1.03 -0.14
CA VAL A 98 -15.27 0.62 -0.18
C VAL A 98 -14.49 1.28 0.97
N ALA A 99 -14.67 2.59 1.17
CA ALA A 99 -14.03 3.33 2.25
C ALA A 99 -14.48 2.82 3.63
N LEU A 100 -15.78 2.53 3.81
CA LEU A 100 -16.31 1.95 5.04
C LEU A 100 -15.77 0.54 5.29
N ALA A 101 -15.70 -0.31 4.26
CA ALA A 101 -15.15 -1.66 4.35
C ALA A 101 -13.66 -1.63 4.75
N LEU A 102 -12.87 -0.76 4.12
CA LEU A 102 -11.47 -0.50 4.50
C LEU A 102 -11.37 0.02 5.94
N PHE A 103 -12.23 0.95 6.35
CA PHE A 103 -12.24 1.48 7.71
C PHE A 103 -12.56 0.41 8.75
N ILE A 104 -13.59 -0.42 8.52
CA ILE A 104 -13.95 -1.53 9.39
C ILE A 104 -12.82 -2.55 9.42
N PHE A 105 -12.25 -2.91 8.27
CA PHE A 105 -11.10 -3.80 8.19
C PHE A 105 -9.93 -3.25 9.00
N LEU A 106 -9.50 -2.00 8.76
CA LEU A 106 -8.42 -1.37 9.52
C LEU A 106 -8.74 -1.33 11.02
N LYS A 107 -9.93 -0.90 11.43
CA LYS A 107 -10.28 -0.78 12.86
C LYS A 107 -10.44 -2.13 13.55
N LYS A 108 -11.01 -3.13 12.89
CA LYS A 108 -11.21 -4.47 13.46
C LYS A 108 -9.94 -5.31 13.38
N PHE A 109 -9.24 -5.30 12.25
CA PHE A 109 -7.99 -6.04 12.03
C PHE A 109 -6.83 -5.40 12.79
N LEU A 110 -6.52 -4.10 12.63
CA LEU A 110 -5.48 -3.47 13.45
C LEU A 110 -5.92 -3.40 14.91
N GLY A 111 -7.21 -3.19 15.21
CA GLY A 111 -7.68 -3.17 16.61
C GLY A 111 -7.53 -4.53 17.30
N TRP A 112 -7.77 -5.62 16.59
CA TRP A 112 -7.54 -6.99 17.08
C TRP A 112 -6.04 -7.33 17.14
N MET A 113 -5.28 -6.96 16.11
CA MET A 113 -3.84 -7.16 16.07
C MET A 113 -3.13 -6.36 17.15
N MET A 114 -3.49 -5.10 17.41
CA MET A 114 -2.91 -4.28 18.49
C MET A 114 -3.28 -4.80 19.88
N ARG A 115 -4.47 -5.41 20.05
CA ARG A 115 -4.83 -6.12 21.30
C ARG A 115 -4.03 -7.41 21.48
N THR A 116 -3.61 -8.06 20.40
CA THR A 116 -2.77 -9.27 20.43
C THR A 116 -1.28 -8.93 20.53
N LYS A 117 -0.85 -7.77 20.01
CA LYS A 117 0.53 -7.26 20.03
C LYS A 117 0.91 -6.55 21.34
N GLN A 118 0.00 -6.52 22.33
CA GLN A 118 0.32 -6.10 23.70
C GLN A 118 1.01 -7.20 24.52
N GLU A 119 1.19 -8.42 23.98
CA GLU A 119 1.90 -9.51 24.70
C GLU A 119 3.21 -9.99 24.07
N GLU A 120 3.60 -9.52 22.88
CA GLU A 120 4.99 -9.64 22.44
C GLU A 120 5.30 -8.45 21.53
N PRO A 121 6.30 -7.61 21.85
CA PRO A 121 6.85 -6.76 20.82
C PRO A 121 7.33 -7.73 19.74
N VAL A 122 6.69 -7.71 18.57
CA VAL A 122 7.22 -8.39 17.39
C VAL A 122 8.64 -7.85 17.25
N ALA A 123 9.60 -8.66 17.68
CA ALA A 123 11.01 -8.42 17.48
C ALA A 123 11.20 -8.52 15.98
N ILE A 124 10.99 -7.39 15.30
CA ILE A 124 11.64 -7.14 14.03
C ILE A 124 13.11 -7.45 14.34
N PRO A 125 13.76 -8.41 13.65
CA PRO A 125 15.16 -8.70 13.86
C PRO A 125 15.87 -7.36 13.83
N LEU A 126 16.45 -7.04 14.97
CA LEU A 126 16.90 -5.72 15.31
C LEU A 126 17.98 -5.40 14.25
N SER A 127 17.88 -4.25 13.56
CA SER A 127 18.90 -3.96 12.54
C SER A 127 20.26 -3.94 13.24
N LYS A 128 21.34 -4.31 12.54
CA LYS A 128 22.69 -4.32 13.14
C LYS A 128 22.99 -3.01 13.88
N ASP A 129 22.51 -1.89 13.35
CA ASP A 129 22.64 -0.58 14.00
C ASP A 129 21.88 -0.50 15.32
N GLN A 130 20.64 -1.00 15.38
CA GLN A 130 19.89 -1.05 16.63
C GLN A 130 20.57 -1.99 17.65
N GLU A 131 21.24 -3.08 17.21
CA GLU A 131 21.89 -4.05 18.10
C GLU A 131 23.11 -3.38 18.74
N LEU A 132 23.92 -2.75 17.89
CA LEU A 132 25.05 -1.93 18.30
C LEU A 132 24.62 -0.80 19.24
N LEU A 133 23.50 -0.11 18.97
CA LEU A 133 23.00 0.95 19.84
C LEU A 133 22.52 0.42 21.20
N THR A 134 22.00 -0.79 21.25
CA THR A 134 21.61 -1.46 22.51
C THR A 134 22.85 -1.84 23.32
N GLU A 135 23.85 -2.42 22.67
CA GLU A 135 25.15 -2.72 23.28
C GLU A 135 25.85 -1.44 23.78
N ILE A 136 25.89 -0.37 22.98
CA ILE A 136 26.47 0.92 23.36
C ILE A 136 25.75 1.53 24.57
N ARG A 137 24.40 1.48 24.60
CA ARG A 137 23.61 1.97 25.75
C ARG A 137 23.96 1.19 27.02
N ASP A 138 24.09 -0.12 26.92
CA ASP A 138 24.35 -0.99 28.05
C ASP A 138 25.80 -0.79 28.55
N LEU A 139 26.77 -0.66 27.63
CA LEU A 139 28.15 -0.26 27.96
C LEU A 139 28.24 1.14 28.59
N LEU A 140 27.46 2.12 28.11
CA LEU A 140 27.41 3.47 28.70
C LEU A 140 26.76 3.47 30.09
N ARG A 141 25.73 2.65 30.32
CA ARG A 141 25.14 2.48 31.65
C ARG A 141 26.15 1.87 32.63
N LEU A 142 26.88 0.84 32.20
CA LEU A 142 27.95 0.22 32.99
C LEU A 142 29.08 1.23 33.30
N HIS A 143 29.45 2.09 32.34
CA HIS A 143 30.48 3.11 32.54
C HIS A 143 30.02 4.30 33.40
N THR A 144 28.76 4.72 33.27
CA THR A 144 28.20 5.84 34.05
C THR A 144 28.06 5.47 35.53
N GLY A 145 27.83 4.20 35.85
CA GLY A 145 27.90 3.68 37.22
C GLY A 145 29.28 3.73 37.88
N GLN A 146 30.36 3.99 37.11
CA GLN A 146 31.73 4.12 37.62
C GLN A 146 32.21 5.57 37.78
N ARG A 147 31.45 6.57 37.30
CA ARG A 147 31.72 7.99 37.60
C ARG A 147 30.93 8.41 38.84
N SER A 148 31.45 8.07 40.02
CA SER A 148 31.10 8.80 41.24
C SER A 148 31.44 10.29 41.04
N PRO A 149 30.56 11.24 41.44
CA PRO A 149 30.89 12.66 41.37
C PRO A 149 32.17 12.94 42.18
N PRO A 150 33.06 13.85 41.73
CA PRO A 150 34.24 14.21 42.48
C PRO A 150 33.83 14.71 43.88
N PRO A 151 34.57 14.36 44.95
CA PRO A 151 34.23 14.78 46.30
C PRO A 151 34.14 16.31 46.33
N THR A 152 32.95 16.82 46.64
CA THR A 152 32.76 18.23 46.97
C THR A 152 33.47 18.47 48.31
N SER A 153 34.63 19.10 48.24
CA SER A 153 35.37 19.64 49.39
C SER A 153 34.58 20.71 50.11
#